data_AF-A0A7S2P479-F1
#
_entry.id   AF-A0A7S2P479-F1
#
_cell.length_a   1.000
_cell.length_b   1.000
_cell.length_c   1.000
_cell.angle_alpha   90.00
_cell.angle_beta   90.00
_cell.angle_gamma   90.00
#
_symmetry.space_group_name_H-M   'P 1'
#
loop_
_entity.id
_entity.type
_entity.pdbx_description
1 polymer ?
#
loop_
_entity_poly.entity_id
_entity_poly.type
_entity_poly.pdbx_seq_one_letter_code
_entity_poly.pdbx_strand_id
1 'polypeptide(L)'
;NFMLSVYFLLRVKYGMNENQIGRRAEPIMHVITVIFGLGTSFLCLGLSLFNDSTLWCWVNASPKGCDQSYANNGETDCERGDNAEIYRWAIFFGPLWACIIGCMVIMIIIFMSVRKQENKLKKYQFKPRRESESSNAGDEELERKKKE
;
A
#
# COMPACT_ATOMS: atom_id res chain seq x y z
N ASN A 1 -0.35 -4.70 -5.24
CA ASN A 1 0.69 -3.70 -4.90
C ASN A 1 0.37 -2.91 -3.64
N PHE A 2 -0.73 -2.14 -3.58
CA PHE A 2 -1.02 -1.31 -2.39
C PHE A 2 -1.17 -2.10 -1.08
N MET A 3 -1.97 -3.18 -1.06
CA MET A 3 -2.13 -4.01 0.14
C MET A 3 -0.82 -4.68 0.59
N LEU A 4 0.05 -5.04 -0.36
CA LEU A 4 1.38 -5.59 -0.06
C LEU A 4 2.30 -4.51 0.56
N SER A 5 2.26 -3.29 0.04
CA SER A 5 2.99 -2.16 0.64
C SER A 5 2.51 -1.90 2.08
N VAL A 6 1.19 -1.91 2.32
CA VAL A 6 0.61 -1.79 3.66
C VAL A 6 1.07 -2.92 4.58
N TYR A 7 1.09 -4.16 4.09
CA TYR A 7 1.63 -5.31 4.82
C TYR A 7 3.07 -5.06 5.29
N PHE A 8 3.96 -4.63 4.39
CA PHE A 8 5.35 -4.32 4.75
C PHE A 8 5.46 -3.15 5.73
N LEU A 9 4.60 -2.13 5.61
CA LEU A 9 4.57 -1.02 6.56
C LEU A 9 4.22 -1.50 7.97
N LEU A 10 3.17 -2.31 8.09
CA LEU A 10 2.73 -2.90 9.36
C LEU A 10 3.82 -3.78 9.98
N ARG A 11 4.56 -4.52 9.15
CA ARG A 11 5.63 -5.38 9.64
C ARG A 11 6.89 -4.59 10.04
N VAL A 12 7.38 -3.68 9.19
CA VAL A 12 8.67 -2.99 9.38
C VAL A 12 8.58 -1.82 10.35
N LYS A 13 7.54 -0.99 10.24
CA LYS A 13 7.41 0.22 11.07
C LYS A 13 6.68 -0.07 12.37
N TYR A 14 5.59 -0.83 12.31
CA TYR A 14 4.75 -1.11 13.47
C TYR A 14 5.12 -2.41 14.20
N GLY A 15 6.01 -3.24 13.63
CA GLY A 15 6.51 -4.45 14.28
C GLY A 15 5.43 -5.51 14.54
N MET A 16 4.28 -5.42 13.87
CA MET A 16 3.15 -6.32 14.12
C MET A 16 3.48 -7.75 13.73
N ASN A 17 3.09 -8.72 14.57
CA ASN A 17 3.29 -10.14 14.31
C ASN A 17 2.38 -10.67 13.20
N GLU A 18 2.82 -11.68 12.46
CA GLU A 18 2.07 -12.29 11.34
C GLU A 18 0.68 -12.77 11.79
N ASN A 19 0.59 -13.37 12.97
CA ASN A 19 -0.69 -13.80 13.56
C ASN A 19 -1.68 -12.63 13.77
N GLN A 20 -1.17 -11.43 14.10
CA GLN A 20 -2.01 -10.24 14.28
C GLN A 20 -2.43 -9.65 12.93
N ILE A 21 -1.54 -9.66 11.94
CA ILE A 21 -1.81 -9.20 10.58
C ILE A 21 -2.87 -10.09 9.92
N GLY A 22 -2.66 -11.41 9.94
CA GLY A 22 -3.54 -12.37 9.28
C GLY A 22 -4.95 -12.42 9.89
N ARG A 23 -5.09 -12.24 11.21
CA ARG A 23 -6.42 -12.25 11.85
C ARG A 23 -7.21 -10.95 11.70
N ARG A 24 -6.54 -9.81 11.55
CA ARG A 24 -7.22 -8.50 11.59
C ARG A 24 -7.10 -7.72 10.30
N ALA A 25 -5.90 -7.54 9.77
CA ALA A 25 -5.67 -6.67 8.61
C ALA A 25 -6.02 -7.37 7.29
N GLU A 26 -5.60 -8.62 7.12
CA GLU A 26 -5.84 -9.40 5.90
C GLU A 26 -7.32 -9.52 5.51
N PRO A 27 -8.24 -9.98 6.40
CA PRO A 27 -9.65 -10.08 6.04
C PRO A 27 -10.26 -8.72 5.69
N ILE A 28 -9.88 -7.64 6.39
CA ILE A 28 -10.37 -6.29 6.09
C ILE A 28 -9.94 -5.85 4.69
N MET A 29 -8.67 -6.07 4.33
CA MET A 29 -8.15 -5.71 3.01
C MET A 29 -8.88 -6.47 1.89
N HIS A 30 -9.10 -7.78 2.07
CA HIS A 30 -9.84 -8.58 1.10
C HIS A 30 -11.30 -8.12 0.97
N VAL A 31 -11.99 -7.93 2.10
CA VAL A 31 -13.38 -7.47 2.10
C VAL A 31 -13.52 -6.13 1.39
N ILE A 32 -12.62 -5.17 1.64
CA ILE A 32 -12.63 -3.88 0.93
C ILE A 32 -12.48 -4.08 -0.58
N THR A 33 -11.52 -4.90 -1.03
CA THR A 33 -11.31 -5.14 -2.47
C THR A 33 -12.50 -5.82 -3.14
N VAL A 34 -13.12 -6.79 -2.47
CA VAL A 34 -14.27 -7.53 -2.99
C VAL A 34 -15.50 -6.63 -3.04
N ILE A 35 -15.79 -5.91 -1.96
CA ILE A 35 -16.92 -4.96 -1.91
C ILE A 35 -16.73 -3.86 -2.95
N PHE A 36 -15.51 -3.34 -3.11
CA PHE A 36 -15.24 -2.33 -4.12
C PHE A 36 -15.47 -2.88 -5.53
N GLY A 37 -14.94 -4.06 -5.87
CA GLY A 37 -15.11 -4.66 -7.20
C GLY A 37 -16.56 -5.04 -7.51
N LEU A 38 -17.25 -5.69 -6.57
CA LEU A 38 -18.66 -6.06 -6.74
C LEU A 38 -19.55 -4.82 -6.74
N GLY A 39 -19.37 -3.92 -5.79
CA GLY A 39 -20.16 -2.70 -5.66
C GLY A 39 -20.06 -1.82 -6.88
N THR A 40 -18.86 -1.62 -7.42
CA THR A 40 -18.67 -0.86 -8.66
C THR A 40 -19.29 -1.56 -9.87
N SER A 41 -19.22 -2.90 -9.95
CA SER A 41 -19.87 -3.67 -11.02
C SER A 41 -21.39 -3.51 -10.98
N PHE A 42 -22.03 -3.67 -9.82
CA PHE A 42 -23.47 -3.49 -9.65
C PHE A 42 -23.92 -2.05 -9.88
N LEU A 43 -23.12 -1.07 -9.42
CA LEU A 43 -23.40 0.35 -9.64
C LEU A 43 -23.33 0.71 -11.13
N CYS A 44 -22.30 0.24 -11.84
CA CYS A 44 -22.19 0.43 -13.29
C CYS A 44 -23.34 -0.25 -14.06
N LEU A 45 -23.79 -1.41 -13.59
CA LEU A 45 -24.94 -2.11 -14.18
C LEU A 45 -26.25 -1.33 -13.97
N GLY A 46 -26.50 -0.87 -12.73
CA GLY A 46 -27.70 -0.09 -12.39
C GLY A 46 -27.78 1.25 -13.12
N LEU A 47 -26.64 1.90 -13.32
CA LEU A 47 -26.52 3.15 -14.11
C LEU A 47 -26.41 2.89 -15.62
N SER A 48 -26.48 1.64 -16.07
CA SER A 48 -26.40 1.28 -17.49
C SER A 48 -25.15 1.83 -18.19
N LEU A 49 -24.03 1.92 -17.48
CA LEU A 49 -22.78 2.53 -17.95
C LEU A 49 -21.97 1.63 -18.90
N PHE A 50 -22.23 0.33 -18.89
CA PHE A 50 -21.56 -0.63 -19.75
C PHE A 50 -22.07 -0.54 -21.18
N ASN A 51 -21.19 -0.10 -22.09
CA ASN A 51 -21.46 0.11 -23.52
C ASN A 51 -20.26 -0.33 -24.37
N ASP A 52 -20.43 -0.35 -25.70
CA ASP A 52 -19.34 -0.72 -26.60
C ASP A 52 -18.19 0.32 -26.54
N SER A 53 -16.98 -0.19 -26.34
CA SER A 53 -15.75 0.60 -26.35
C SER A 53 -14.76 0.04 -27.39
N THR A 54 -15.28 -0.30 -28.57
CA THR A 54 -14.56 -0.74 -29.77
C THR A 54 -13.97 -2.14 -29.69
N LEU A 55 -13.22 -2.47 -28.63
CA LEU A 55 -12.55 -3.78 -28.47
C LEU A 55 -13.16 -4.62 -27.33
N TRP A 56 -13.82 -3.99 -26.38
CA TRP A 56 -14.48 -4.66 -25.25
C TRP A 56 -15.62 -3.80 -24.73
N CYS A 57 -16.50 -4.40 -23.93
CA CYS A 57 -17.51 -3.65 -23.21
C CYS A 57 -16.87 -2.92 -22.02
N TRP A 58 -17.05 -1.61 -21.95
CA TRP A 58 -16.46 -0.76 -20.91
C TRP A 58 -17.47 0.28 -20.43
N VAL A 59 -17.13 1.00 -19.37
CA VAL A 59 -17.85 2.21 -18.95
C VAL A 59 -17.72 3.22 -20.09
N ASN A 60 -18.77 3.47 -20.87
CA ASN A 60 -18.76 4.42 -21.99
C ASN A 60 -20.15 5.03 -22.21
N ALA A 61 -20.22 6.14 -22.92
CA ALA A 61 -21.48 6.70 -23.37
C ALA A 61 -21.86 6.11 -24.74
N SER A 62 -23.15 6.01 -25.02
CA SER A 62 -23.70 5.55 -26.30
C SER A 62 -24.83 6.49 -26.76
N PRO A 63 -24.85 6.93 -28.04
CA PRO A 63 -23.87 6.66 -29.10
C PRO A 63 -22.50 7.31 -28.84
N LYS A 64 -21.45 6.84 -29.54
CA LYS A 64 -20.09 7.38 -29.35
C LYS A 64 -20.05 8.86 -29.76
N GLY A 65 -19.60 9.72 -28.84
CA GLY A 65 -19.52 11.17 -29.08
C GLY A 65 -20.81 11.94 -28.74
N CYS A 66 -21.75 11.32 -28.02
CA CYS A 66 -22.90 12.02 -27.47
C CYS A 66 -22.49 13.04 -26.39
N ASP A 67 -23.30 14.07 -26.26
CA ASP A 67 -23.23 15.18 -25.34
C ASP A 67 -23.68 14.76 -23.93
N GLN A 68 -22.74 14.80 -22.97
CA GLN A 68 -23.00 14.43 -21.57
C GLN A 68 -23.65 15.60 -20.81
N SER A 69 -24.62 15.29 -19.93
CA SER A 69 -25.35 16.32 -19.17
C SER A 69 -24.44 17.22 -18.34
N TYR A 70 -23.31 16.71 -17.81
CA TYR A 70 -22.35 17.52 -17.06
C TYR A 70 -21.68 18.63 -17.91
N ALA A 71 -21.48 18.40 -19.20
CA ALA A 71 -20.83 19.37 -20.08
C ALA A 71 -21.82 20.36 -20.71
N ASN A 72 -23.11 19.97 -20.82
CA ASN A 72 -24.11 20.70 -21.61
C ASN A 72 -25.33 21.17 -20.78
N ASN A 73 -25.09 21.85 -19.66
CA ASN A 73 -26.15 22.47 -18.83
C ASN A 73 -27.32 21.53 -18.44
N GLY A 74 -27.05 20.22 -18.34
CA GLY A 74 -28.06 19.20 -18.03
C GLY A 74 -28.74 18.55 -19.24
N GLU A 75 -28.57 19.08 -20.46
CA GLU A 75 -29.06 18.46 -21.67
C GLU A 75 -28.16 17.30 -22.10
N THR A 76 -28.76 16.19 -22.53
CA THR A 76 -28.04 15.02 -23.06
C THR A 76 -28.79 14.40 -24.22
N ASP A 77 -28.04 14.00 -25.24
CA ASP A 77 -28.49 13.19 -26.37
C ASP A 77 -28.00 11.74 -26.25
N CYS A 78 -27.35 11.38 -25.14
CA CYS A 78 -26.90 10.03 -24.86
C CYS A 78 -28.09 9.13 -24.53
N GLU A 79 -28.31 8.08 -25.32
CA GLU A 79 -29.32 7.06 -25.02
C GLU A 79 -28.96 6.25 -23.76
N ARG A 80 -27.65 6.08 -23.51
CA ARG A 80 -27.14 5.24 -22.43
C ARG A 80 -25.77 5.71 -21.94
N GLY A 81 -25.55 5.65 -20.62
CA GLY A 81 -24.28 5.99 -20.02
C GLY A 81 -24.02 7.50 -19.92
N ASP A 82 -25.04 8.28 -19.58
CA ASP A 82 -24.84 9.70 -19.27
C ASP A 82 -23.82 9.89 -18.14
N ASN A 83 -22.97 10.91 -18.26
CA ASN A 83 -21.83 11.19 -17.39
C ASN A 83 -20.79 10.06 -17.27
N ALA A 84 -20.75 9.10 -18.21
CA ALA A 84 -19.77 8.02 -18.22
C ALA A 84 -18.32 8.48 -18.06
N GLU A 85 -17.94 9.67 -18.55
CA GLU A 85 -16.59 10.21 -18.36
C GLU A 85 -16.25 10.45 -16.89
N ILE A 86 -17.17 11.08 -16.15
CA ILE A 86 -17.00 11.31 -14.71
C ILE A 86 -16.91 9.98 -13.97
N TYR A 87 -17.79 9.02 -14.30
CA TYR A 87 -17.78 7.71 -13.65
C TYR A 87 -16.51 6.91 -13.95
N ARG A 88 -15.92 7.01 -15.14
CA ARG A 88 -14.60 6.41 -15.43
C ARG A 88 -13.53 6.96 -14.49
N TRP A 89 -13.50 8.28 -14.35
CA TRP A 89 -12.56 8.94 -13.46
C TRP A 89 -12.79 8.54 -12.00
N ALA A 90 -14.03 8.51 -11.54
CA ALA A 90 -14.36 8.18 -10.16
C ALA A 90 -14.11 6.72 -9.79
N ILE A 91 -14.43 5.78 -10.69
CA ILE A 91 -14.45 4.34 -10.38
C ILE A 91 -13.13 3.65 -10.75
N PHE A 92 -12.44 4.14 -11.79
CA PHE A 92 -11.23 3.49 -12.30
C PHE A 92 -9.98 4.32 -12.04
N PHE A 93 -9.89 5.52 -12.62
CA PHE A 93 -8.66 6.31 -12.57
C PHE A 93 -8.36 6.84 -11.17
N GLY A 94 -9.36 7.36 -10.46
CA GLY A 94 -9.21 7.89 -9.11
C GLY A 94 -8.63 6.87 -8.13
N PRO A 95 -9.26 5.68 -7.98
CA PRO A 95 -8.73 4.60 -7.14
C PRO A 95 -7.34 4.11 -7.57
N LEU A 96 -7.08 4.05 -8.88
CA LEU A 96 -5.77 3.69 -9.42
C LEU A 96 -4.70 4.70 -8.99
N TRP A 97 -4.94 6.00 -9.18
CA TRP A 97 -4.02 7.06 -8.78
C TRP A 97 -3.83 7.10 -7.26
N ALA A 98 -4.90 6.93 -6.48
CA ALA A 98 -4.83 6.84 -5.03
C ALA A 98 -3.95 5.66 -4.57
N CYS A 99 -4.07 4.50 -5.23
CA CYS A 99 -3.21 3.35 -4.95
C CYS A 99 -1.74 3.62 -5.29
N ILE A 100 -1.46 4.29 -6.42
CA ILE A 100 -0.09 4.64 -6.83
C ILE A 100 0.55 5.60 -5.82
N ILE A 101 -0.13 6.71 -5.52
CA ILE A 101 0.35 7.72 -4.57
C ILE A 101 0.54 7.08 -3.19
N GLY A 102 -0.44 6.30 -2.74
CA GLY A 102 -0.38 5.58 -1.48
C GLY A 102 0.81 4.62 -1.40
N CYS A 103 1.10 3.85 -2.47
CA CYS A 103 2.27 2.99 -2.54
C CYS A 103 3.57 3.79 -2.40
N MET A 104 3.69 4.92 -3.11
CA MET A 104 4.89 5.76 -3.03
C MET A 104 5.11 6.29 -1.62
N VAL A 105 4.06 6.82 -0.98
CA VAL A 105 4.14 7.32 0.41
C VAL A 105 4.56 6.20 1.36
N ILE A 106 3.97 5.01 1.25
CA ILE A 106 4.30 3.88 2.10
C ILE A 106 5.77 3.46 1.91
N MET A 107 6.24 3.35 0.67
CA MET A 107 7.62 2.99 0.37
C MET A 107 8.60 4.03 0.92
N ILE A 108 8.30 5.33 0.83
CA ILE A 108 9.10 6.40 1.43
C ILE A 108 9.16 6.21 2.96
N ILE A 109 8.02 5.94 3.61
CA ILE A 109 7.97 5.73 5.06
C ILE A 109 8.79 4.50 5.48
N ILE A 110 8.67 3.39 4.74
CA ILE A 110 9.45 2.17 4.98
C ILE A 110 10.93 2.49 4.84
N PHE A 111 11.34 3.14 3.75
CA PHE A 111 12.73 3.51 3.51
C PHE A 111 13.31 4.37 4.64
N MET A 112 12.58 5.40 5.09
CA MET A 112 12.98 6.23 6.22
C MET A 112 13.08 5.42 7.52
N SER A 113 12.15 4.49 7.75
CA SER A 113 12.13 3.64 8.94
C SER A 113 13.32 2.68 8.97
N VAL A 114 13.64 2.05 7.84
CA VAL A 114 14.79 1.15 7.70
C VAL A 114 16.10 1.91 7.90
N ARG A 115 16.28 3.08 7.25
CA ARG A 115 17.48 3.91 7.46
C ARG A 115 17.67 4.32 8.91
N LYS A 116 16.58 4.61 9.63
CA LYS A 116 16.63 4.91 11.06
C LYS A 116 17.06 3.69 11.89
N GLN A 117 16.61 2.49 11.53
CA GLN A 117 17.01 1.25 12.19
C GLN A 117 18.49 0.94 11.94
N GLU A 118 18.96 1.04 10.70
CA GLU A 118 20.37 0.85 10.34
C GLU A 118 21.29 1.81 11.11
N ASN A 119 20.93 3.10 11.16
CA ASN A 119 21.73 4.10 11.87
C ASN A 119 21.78 3.84 13.39
N LYS A 120 20.75 3.23 13.98
CA LYS A 120 20.78 2.79 15.38
C LYS A 120 21.69 1.57 15.54
N LEU A 121 21.59 0.58 14.66
CA LEU A 121 22.39 -0.64 14.72
C LEU A 121 23.90 -0.34 14.60
N LYS A 122 24.27 0.61 13.73
CA LYS A 122 25.66 1.09 13.59
C LYS A 122 26.26 1.60 14.91
N LYS A 123 25.46 2.22 15.78
CA LYS A 123 25.92 2.70 17.09
C LYS A 123 26.22 1.55 18.06
N TYR A 124 25.48 0.44 17.98
CA TYR A 124 25.69 -0.72 18.84
C TYR A 124 26.82 -1.62 18.37
N GLN A 125 27.08 -1.70 17.05
CA GLN A 125 28.23 -2.44 16.52
C GLN A 125 29.58 -1.80 16.91
N PHE A 126 29.60 -0.52 17.29
CA PHE A 126 30.83 0.21 17.63
C PHE A 126 31.23 0.14 19.10
N LYS A 127 30.59 -0.69 19.95
CA LYS A 127 31.13 -1.02 21.28
C LYS A 127 32.05 -2.24 21.13
N PRO A 128 33.37 -2.07 20.98
CA PRO A 128 34.25 -3.22 20.82
C PRO A 128 34.21 -4.04 22.10
N ARG A 129 34.19 -5.35 21.91
CA ARG A 129 34.38 -6.42 22.91
C ARG A 129 35.79 -6.37 23.52
N ARG A 130 36.28 -5.22 23.98
CA ARG A 130 37.62 -5.05 24.56
C ARG A 130 37.64 -5.10 26.08
N GLU A 131 36.50 -4.89 26.75
CA GLU A 131 36.44 -5.02 28.21
C GLU A 131 36.51 -6.48 28.68
N SER A 132 36.00 -7.46 27.91
CA SER A 132 36.06 -8.87 28.35
C SER A 132 37.43 -9.53 28.17
N GLU A 133 38.25 -9.08 27.21
CA GLU A 133 39.61 -9.63 27.01
C GLU A 133 40.64 -9.00 27.95
N SER A 134 40.52 -7.71 28.26
CA SER A 134 41.42 -7.06 29.23
C SER A 134 41.21 -7.53 30.66
N SER A 135 39.98 -7.89 31.04
CA SER A 135 39.69 -8.41 32.39
C SER A 135 40.18 -9.86 32.55
N ASN A 136 39.96 -10.72 31.54
CA ASN A 136 40.45 -12.11 31.60
C ASN A 136 41.98 -12.22 31.57
N ALA A 137 42.66 -11.37 30.79
CA ALA A 137 44.13 -11.36 30.77
C ALA A 137 44.73 -10.89 32.11
N GLY A 138 44.08 -9.93 32.78
CA GLY A 138 44.50 -9.47 34.12
C GLY A 138 44.30 -10.54 35.20
N ASP A 139 43.18 -11.27 35.15
CA ASP A 139 42.89 -12.34 36.10
C ASP A 139 43.81 -13.57 35.90
N GLU A 140 44.16 -13.91 34.65
CA GLU A 140 45.14 -14.98 34.37
C GLU A 140 46.57 -14.65 34.82
N GLU A 141 47.00 -13.38 34.71
CA GLU A 141 48.32 -12.95 35.19
C GLU A 141 48.40 -12.94 36.74
N LEU A 142 47.31 -12.55 37.41
CA LEU A 142 47.21 -12.59 38.87
C LEU A 142 47.23 -14.03 39.41
N GLU A 143 46.57 -14.96 38.71
CA GLU A 143 46.61 -16.40 38.99
C GLU A 143 48.02 -17.00 38.86
N ARG A 144 48.80 -16.58 37.85
CA ARG A 144 50.20 -17.02 37.69
C ARG A 144 51.10 -16.54 38.84
N LYS A 145 50.98 -15.27 39.26
CA LYS A 145 51.80 -14.70 40.35
C LYS A 145 51.54 -15.32 41.73
N LYS A 146 50.41 -16.01 41.93
CA LYS A 146 50.12 -16.74 43.17
C LYS A 146 50.74 -18.14 43.24
N LYS A 147 51.25 -18.66 42.11
CA LYS A 147 51.78 -20.03 41.99
C LYS A 147 53.32 -20.09 42.05
N GLU A 148 53.99 -18.95 42.09
CA GLU A 148 55.44 -18.78 42.34
C GLU A 148 55.69 -18.39 43.79
#